data_AF-A0A352S502-F1
#
_entry.id   AF-A0A352S502-F1
#
_cell.length_a   1.000
_cell.length_b   1.000
_cell.length_c   1.000
_cell.angle_alpha   90.00
_cell.angle_beta   90.00
_cell.angle_gamma   90.00
#
_symmetry.space_group_name_H-M   'P 1'
#
loop_
_entity.id
_entity.type
_entity.pdbx_description
1 polymer ?
#
loop_
_entity_poly.entity_id
_entity_poly.type
_entity_poly.pdbx_seq_one_letter_code
_entity_poly.pdbx_strand_id
1 'polypeptide(L)'
;AHNGNLTNSEQLREEMFRRDRRHINTHSDSEVLLNVLADELQRASSGNELDPETIFKAVAGMHRRVKGAYAITAQIAGYGLLA
;
A
#
# COMPACT_ATOMS: atom_id res chain seq x y z
N ALA A 1 -6.45 0.96 9.73
CA ALA A 1 -6.45 2.37 10.16
C ALA A 1 -5.08 2.97 9.90
N HIS A 2 -4.99 4.29 9.70
CA HIS A 2 -3.74 5.01 9.50
C HIS A 2 -3.66 6.18 10.48
N ASN A 3 -2.52 6.36 11.13
CA ASN A 3 -2.20 7.52 11.95
C ASN A 3 -0.83 8.04 11.53
N GLY A 4 -0.80 9.23 10.92
CA GLY A 4 0.40 9.76 10.31
C GLY A 4 0.08 10.75 9.19
N ASN A 5 1.12 11.14 8.47
CA ASN A 5 1.01 11.95 7.26
C ASN A 5 2.10 11.54 6.25
N LEU A 6 1.70 11.35 5.00
CA LEU A 6 2.65 11.14 3.92
C LEU A 6 3.08 12.47 3.30
N THR A 7 4.39 12.69 3.23
CA THR A 7 4.97 13.91 2.64
C THR A 7 5.01 13.88 1.12
N ASN A 8 4.83 12.70 0.51
CA ASN A 8 4.85 12.52 -0.95
C ASN A 8 3.52 12.01 -1.53
N SER A 9 2.38 12.26 -0.86
CA SER A 9 1.03 11.84 -1.31
C SER A 9 0.72 12.21 -2.76
N GLU A 10 0.99 13.45 -3.17
CA GLU A 10 0.68 13.92 -4.53
C GLU A 10 1.50 13.18 -5.59
N GLN A 11 2.79 12.96 -5.34
CA GLN A 11 3.64 12.15 -6.22
C GLN A 11 3.09 10.72 -6.35
N LEU A 12 2.71 10.10 -5.22
CA LEU A 12 2.19 8.74 -5.21
C LEU A 12 0.85 8.64 -5.96
N ARG A 13 -0.03 9.65 -5.87
CA ARG A 13 -1.27 9.71 -6.66
C ARG A 13 -0.98 9.73 -8.16
N GLU A 14 -0.03 10.55 -8.60
CA GLU A 14 0.36 10.59 -10.01
C GLU A 14 0.93 9.25 -10.50
N GLU A 15 1.79 8.62 -9.69
CA GLU A 15 2.35 7.30 -9.99
C GLU A 15 1.25 6.25 -10.10
N MET A 16 0.30 6.22 -9.17
CA MET A 16 -0.81 5.28 -9.18
C MET A 16 -1.70 5.44 -10.39
N PHE A 17 -1.99 6.68 -10.79
CA PHE A 17 -2.81 6.94 -11.98
C PHE A 17 -2.09 6.50 -13.26
N ARG A 18 -0.80 6.85 -13.41
CA ARG A 18 -0.06 6.62 -14.66
C ARG A 18 0.48 5.20 -14.80
N ARG A 19 0.94 4.59 -13.71
CA ARG A 19 1.65 3.30 -13.72
C ARG A 19 0.79 2.16 -13.21
N ASP A 20 0.14 2.37 -12.07
CA ASP A 20 -0.61 1.30 -11.40
C ASP A 20 -2.07 1.23 -11.89
N ARG A 21 -2.50 2.21 -12.70
CA ARG A 21 -3.87 2.38 -13.22
C ARG A 21 -4.94 2.35 -12.12
N ARG A 22 -4.61 2.88 -10.94
CA ARG A 22 -5.50 3.00 -9.78
C ARG A 22 -5.97 4.44 -9.64
N HIS A 23 -7.28 4.64 -9.63
CA HIS A 23 -7.89 5.94 -9.35
C HIS A 23 -8.06 6.12 -7.84
N ILE A 24 -7.66 7.27 -7.32
CA ILE A 24 -7.80 7.63 -5.91
C ILE A 24 -8.96 8.61 -5.80
N ASN A 25 -9.98 8.24 -5.03
CA ASN A 25 -11.27 8.93 -5.03
C ASN A 25 -11.36 10.04 -3.99
N THR A 26 -10.45 10.05 -3.01
CA THR A 26 -10.42 11.04 -1.93
C THR A 26 -9.07 11.73 -1.85
N HIS A 27 -8.99 12.89 -1.19
CA HIS A 27 -7.73 13.54 -0.86
C HIS A 27 -7.03 12.93 0.37
N SER A 28 -7.50 11.79 0.89
CA SER A 28 -6.89 11.11 2.03
C SER A 28 -5.59 10.41 1.63
N ASP A 29 -4.52 10.65 2.38
CA ASP A 29 -3.26 9.93 2.28
C ASP A 29 -3.37 8.47 2.74
N SER A 30 -4.39 8.15 3.53
CA SER A 30 -4.71 6.79 3.97
C SER A 30 -5.20 5.92 2.81
N GLU A 31 -5.95 6.50 1.86
CA GLU A 31 -6.35 5.82 0.62
C GLU A 31 -5.15 5.60 -0.31
N VAL A 32 -4.23 6.57 -0.36
CA VAL A 32 -2.96 6.44 -1.09
C VAL A 32 -2.16 5.28 -0.50
N LEU A 33 -1.94 5.25 0.81
CA LEU A 33 -1.25 4.15 1.51
C LEU A 33 -1.85 2.79 1.21
N LEU A 34 -3.18 2.67 1.33
CA LEU A 34 -3.89 1.43 1.04
C LEU A 34 -3.63 0.96 -0.40
N ASN A 35 -3.64 1.88 -1.36
CA ASN A 35 -3.41 1.55 -2.76
C ASN A 35 -1.95 1.21 -3.07
N VAL A 36 -0.96 1.84 -2.41
CA VAL A 36 0.44 1.41 -2.52
C VAL A 36 0.58 -0.03 -2.03
N LEU A 37 0.06 -0.34 -0.83
CA LEU A 37 0.14 -1.70 -0.27
C LEU A 37 -0.52 -2.73 -1.19
N ALA A 38 -1.70 -2.42 -1.72
CA ALA A 38 -2.41 -3.32 -2.62
C ALA A 38 -1.66 -3.56 -3.94
N ASP A 39 -1.00 -2.55 -4.50
CA ASP A 39 -0.16 -2.69 -5.69
C ASP A 39 1.09 -3.54 -5.41
N GLU A 40 1.76 -3.32 -4.28
CA GLU A 40 2.93 -4.10 -3.89
C GLU A 40 2.58 -5.57 -3.60
N LEU A 41 1.40 -5.84 -3.01
CA LEU A 41 0.89 -7.21 -2.83
C LEU A 41 0.65 -7.90 -4.18
N GLN A 42 0.05 -7.19 -5.14
CA GLN A 42 -0.18 -7.71 -6.48
C GLN A 42 1.13 -8.02 -7.22
N ARG A 43 2.17 -7.19 -7.05
CA ARG A 43 3.50 -7.39 -7.64
C ARG A 43 4.30 -8.50 -6.98
N ALA A 44 4.14 -8.68 -5.66
CA ALA A 44 4.86 -9.68 -4.90
C ALA A 44 4.25 -11.09 -5.07
N SER A 45 2.93 -11.18 -5.23
CA SER A 45 2.21 -12.44 -5.37
C SER A 45 2.54 -13.16 -6.67
N SER A 46 2.67 -14.49 -6.59
CA SER A 46 2.79 -15.40 -7.73
C SER A 46 1.57 -16.32 -7.77
N GLY A 47 0.40 -15.76 -8.08
CA GLY A 47 -0.88 -16.48 -8.11
C GLY A 47 -1.91 -15.95 -7.11
N ASN A 48 -2.77 -16.84 -6.62
CA ASN A 48 -3.90 -16.47 -5.74
C ASN A 48 -3.59 -16.63 -4.24
N GLU A 49 -2.44 -17.18 -3.88
CA GLU A 49 -2.04 -17.43 -2.49
C GLU A 49 -1.00 -16.41 -2.04
N LEU A 50 -1.18 -15.90 -0.82
CA LEU A 50 -0.21 -15.05 -0.13
C LEU A 50 0.38 -15.83 1.04
N ASP A 51 1.70 -15.93 1.07
CA ASP A 51 2.44 -16.36 2.26
C ASP A 51 2.98 -15.13 3.02
N PRO A 52 3.43 -15.30 4.28
CA PRO A 52 4.00 -14.20 5.05
C PRO A 52 5.20 -13.53 4.36
N GLU A 53 6.03 -14.29 3.64
CA GLU A 53 7.19 -13.74 2.93
C GLU A 53 6.77 -12.76 1.83
N THR A 54 5.74 -13.12 1.07
CA THR A 54 5.12 -12.28 0.04
C THR A 54 4.53 -11.00 0.65
N ILE A 55 3.84 -11.12 1.78
CA ILE A 55 3.27 -9.96 2.49
C ILE A 55 4.38 -9.03 2.96
N PHE A 56 5.43 -9.55 3.60
CA PHE A 56 6.54 -8.71 4.06
C PHE A 56 7.36 -8.11 2.92
N LYS A 57 7.48 -8.81 1.78
CA LYS A 57 8.07 -8.26 0.56
C LYS A 57 7.26 -7.08 0.03
N ALA A 58 5.93 -7.18 0.03
CA ALA A 58 5.04 -6.08 -0.36
C ALA A 58 5.16 -4.89 0.61
N VAL A 59 5.18 -5.15 1.92
CA VAL A 59 5.40 -4.12 2.95
C VAL A 59 6.74 -3.40 2.75
N ALA A 60 7.82 -4.14 2.46
CA ALA A 60 9.12 -3.55 2.14
C ALA A 60 9.08 -2.69 0.87
N GLY A 61 8.31 -3.09 -0.15
CA GLY A 61 8.04 -2.28 -1.34
C GLY A 61 7.32 -0.98 -1.03
N MET A 62 6.28 -1.05 -0.20
CA MET A 62 5.52 0.11 0.26
C MET A 62 6.43 1.08 1.02
N HIS A 63 7.23 0.60 1.98
CA HIS A 63 8.19 1.43 2.73
C HIS A 63 9.20 2.15 1.83
N ARG A 64 9.59 1.55 0.70
CA ARG A 64 10.49 2.21 -0.26
C ARG A 64 9.84 3.39 -0.97
N ARG A 65 8.56 3.26 -1.34
CA ARG A 65 7.80 4.28 -2.11
C ARG A 65 7.26 5.39 -1.22
N VAL A 66 6.79 5.05 -0.03
CA VAL A 66 6.14 5.97 0.89
C VAL A 66 7.17 6.78 1.67
N LYS A 67 6.93 8.09 1.83
CA LYS A 67 7.75 9.01 2.64
C LYS A 67 6.87 9.76 3.64
N GLY A 68 7.38 9.92 4.85
CA GLY A 68 6.68 10.57 5.96
C GLY A 68 6.71 9.71 7.22
N ALA A 69 5.75 9.95 8.11
CA ALA A 69 5.57 9.20 9.34
C ALA A 69 4.18 8.57 9.35
N TYR A 70 4.09 7.28 9.66
CA TYR A 70 2.85 6.52 9.64
C TYR A 70 2.91 5.33 10.57
N ALA A 71 1.78 5.05 11.21
CA ALA A 71 1.44 3.77 11.83
C ALA A 71 0.17 3.26 11.16
N ILE A 72 0.19 2.01 10.69
CA ILE A 72 -0.89 1.45 9.87
C ILE A 72 -1.31 0.10 10.43
N THR A 73 -2.61 -0.16 10.42
CA THR A 73 -3.17 -1.52 10.56
C THR A 73 -4.01 -1.85 9.34
N ALA A 74 -3.81 -3.02 8.75
CA ALA A 74 -4.53 -3.49 7.57
C ALA A 74 -5.09 -4.89 7.78
N GLN A 75 -6.30 -5.15 7.27
CA GLN A 75 -6.90 -6.47 7.21
C GLN A 75 -6.80 -6.98 5.77
N ILE A 76 -6.26 -8.18 5.59
CA ILE A 76 -6.26 -8.89 4.31
C ILE A 76 -7.29 -10.02 4.41
N ALA A 77 -8.31 -9.99 3.55
CA ALA A 77 -9.40 -10.96 3.57
C ALA A 77 -8.86 -12.39 3.32
N GLY A 78 -9.21 -13.33 4.18
CA GLY A 78 -8.73 -14.71 4.11
C GLY A 78 -7.34 -14.96 4.72
N TYR A 79 -6.63 -13.93 5.18
CA TYR A 79 -5.27 -14.07 5.74
C TYR A 79 -5.16 -13.57 7.18
N GLY A 80 -5.52 -12.31 7.45
CA GLY A 80 -5.44 -11.77 8.81
C GLY A 80 -5.12 -10.28 8.90
N LEU A 81 -4.64 -9.88 10.09
CA LEU A 81 -4.23 -8.51 10.41
C LEU A 81 -2.73 -8.33 10.19
N LEU A 82 -2.38 -7.15 9.66
CA LEU A 82 -1.02 -6.64 9.48
C LEU A 82 -0.90 -5.30 10.22
N ALA A 83 0.22 -5.08 10.92
CA ALA A 83 0.54 -3.84 11.63
C ALA A 83 2.04 -3.56 11.58
#